data_AF-A0A2S1Z0B5-F1
#
_entry.id   AF-A0A2S1Z0B5-F1
#
_cell.length_a   1.000
_cell.length_b   1.000
_cell.length_c   1.000
_cell.angle_alpha   90.00
_cell.angle_beta   90.00
_cell.angle_gamma   90.00
#
_symmetry.space_group_name_H-M   'P 1'
#
loop_
_entity.id
_entity.type
_entity.pdbx_description
1 polymer ?
#
loop_
_entity_poly.entity_id
_entity_poly.type
_entity_poly.pdbx_seq_one_letter_code
_entity_poly.pdbx_strand_id
1 'polypeptide(L)'
;MIRRVFRYVPFTIEQDQTAEPEYAVRCVSGDDAECGAESGTHSGPGPVEEWQRKHTQETGHRRYRRNFGDYAVMRPPAEPAGLTPAGGGTT
;
A
#
# COMPACT_ATOMS: atom_id res chain seq x y z
N MET A 1 -2.42 43.93 0.91
CA MET A 1 -3.02 43.17 2.04
C MET A 1 -3.22 41.74 1.57
N ILE A 2 -2.54 40.76 2.18
CA ILE A 2 -2.74 39.34 1.86
C ILE A 2 -3.99 38.86 2.60
N ARG A 3 -4.98 38.36 1.84
CA ARG A 3 -6.29 37.97 2.40
C ARG A 3 -6.34 36.51 2.84
N ARG A 4 -5.46 35.64 2.29
CA ARG A 4 -5.24 34.23 2.68
C ARG A 4 -3.82 33.80 2.33
N VAL A 5 -3.29 32.86 3.11
CA VAL A 5 -2.01 32.18 2.86
C VAL A 5 -2.28 30.68 2.81
N PHE A 6 -1.87 30.03 1.73
CA PHE A 6 -1.89 28.57 1.59
C PHE A 6 -0.46 28.06 1.83
N ARG A 7 -0.31 27.01 2.64
CA ARG A 7 0.97 26.33 2.84
C ARG A 7 0.89 24.92 2.27
N TYR A 8 1.91 24.55 1.51
CA TYR A 8 2.18 23.14 1.22
C TYR A 8 2.71 22.50 2.50
N VAL A 9 1.97 21.52 3.02
CA VAL A 9 2.36 20.76 4.21
C VAL A 9 3.03 19.47 3.74
N PRO A 10 4.28 19.20 4.11
CA PRO A 10 4.93 17.95 3.76
C PRO A 10 4.30 16.81 4.59
N PHE A 11 3.49 15.96 3.95
CA PHE A 11 3.00 14.74 4.58
C PHE A 11 4.03 13.61 4.43
N THR A 12 4.13 12.76 5.46
CA THR A 12 4.84 11.48 5.38
C THR A 12 3.84 10.39 5.02
N ILE A 13 4.20 9.53 4.07
CA ILE A 13 3.44 8.33 3.74
C ILE A 13 4.03 7.18 4.54
N GLU A 14 3.22 6.54 5.38
CA GLU A 14 3.60 5.35 6.16
C GLU A 14 2.70 4.19 5.80
N GLN A 15 3.20 2.96 5.92
CA GLN A 15 2.33 1.78 5.86
C GLN A 15 1.45 1.73 7.11
N ASP A 16 0.17 1.44 6.92
CA ASP A 16 -0.79 1.19 7.98
C ASP A 16 -0.49 -0.15 8.64
N GLN A 17 0.00 -0.11 9.88
CA GLN A 17 0.29 -1.30 10.66
C GLN A 17 -0.97 -1.99 11.22
N THR A 18 -2.14 -1.37 11.06
CA THR A 18 -3.41 -1.92 11.53
C THR A 18 -4.15 -2.76 10.48
N ALA A 19 -3.68 -2.74 9.24
CA ALA A 19 -4.28 -3.46 8.12
C ALA A 19 -3.29 -4.47 7.52
N GLU A 20 -3.78 -5.67 7.21
CA GLU A 20 -2.98 -6.68 6.53
C GLU A 20 -2.85 -6.35 5.03
N PRO A 21 -1.68 -6.59 4.42
CA PRO A 21 -1.52 -6.45 2.98
C PRO A 21 -2.29 -7.53 2.20
N GLU A 22 -2.63 -7.20 0.97
CA GLU A 22 -3.38 -8.03 0.04
C GLU A 22 -2.49 -8.52 -1.11
N TYR A 23 -2.53 -9.82 -1.38
CA TYR A 23 -1.80 -10.48 -2.43
C TYR A 23 -2.76 -11.20 -3.37
N ALA A 24 -2.59 -10.97 -4.68
CA ALA A 24 -3.34 -11.68 -5.70
C ALA A 24 -2.45 -11.93 -6.93
N VAL A 25 -2.85 -12.87 -7.77
CA VAL A 25 -2.24 -13.10 -9.08
C VAL A 25 -3.30 -13.44 -10.11
N ARG A 26 -3.07 -12.98 -11.34
CA ARG A 26 -3.82 -13.35 -12.53
C ARG A 26 -2.88 -14.03 -13.52
N CYS A 27 -3.32 -15.13 -14.12
CA CYS A 27 -2.64 -15.73 -15.26
C CYS A 27 -2.84 -14.85 -16.50
N VAL A 28 -1.72 -14.39 -17.07
CA VAL A 28 -1.68 -13.55 -18.29
C VAL A 28 -1.00 -14.30 -19.44
N SER A 29 -0.97 -15.64 -19.33
CA SER A 29 -0.52 -16.52 -20.41
C SER A 29 -1.65 -16.73 -21.41
N GLY A 30 -1.30 -17.12 -22.63
CA GLY A 30 -2.23 -17.30 -23.75
C GLY A 30 -1.78 -16.46 -24.94
N ASP A 31 -1.87 -17.02 -26.14
CA ASP A 31 -1.40 -16.38 -27.37
C ASP A 31 -2.40 -15.37 -27.92
N ASP A 32 -3.67 -15.77 -28.08
CA ASP A 32 -4.73 -14.93 -28.65
C ASP A 32 -5.49 -14.12 -27.57
N ALA A 33 -5.78 -14.78 -26.44
CA ALA A 33 -6.40 -14.17 -25.27
C ALA A 33 -5.71 -14.66 -23.99
N GLU A 34 -5.64 -13.77 -23.00
CA GLU A 34 -5.15 -14.12 -21.67
C GLU A 34 -6.07 -15.17 -21.03
N CYS A 35 -5.47 -16.20 -20.43
CA CYS A 35 -6.17 -17.23 -19.65
C CYS A 35 -7.07 -16.61 -18.57
N GLY A 36 -6.59 -15.54 -17.92
CA GLY A 36 -7.40 -14.72 -17.03
C GLY A 36 -7.73 -15.36 -15.68
N ALA A 37 -7.35 -16.62 -15.43
CA ALA A 37 -7.57 -17.29 -14.15
C ALA A 37 -6.88 -16.55 -13.00
N GLU A 38 -7.53 -16.51 -11.83
CA GLU A 38 -7.10 -15.68 -10.69
C GLU A 38 -6.99 -16.50 -9.40
N SER A 39 -6.05 -16.16 -8.53
CA SER A 39 -5.92 -16.80 -7.21
C SER A 39 -6.96 -16.34 -6.20
N GLY A 40 -7.66 -15.24 -6.46
CA GLY A 40 -8.31 -14.43 -5.43
C GLY A 40 -7.29 -13.67 -4.57
N THR A 41 -7.79 -12.93 -3.58
CA THR A 41 -6.99 -12.13 -2.65
C THR A 41 -6.64 -12.92 -1.39
N HIS A 42 -5.39 -12.80 -0.93
CA HIS A 42 -4.85 -13.48 0.25
C HIS A 42 -4.04 -12.51 1.11
N SER A 43 -4.00 -12.72 2.42
CA SER A 43 -3.19 -11.92 3.36
C SER A 43 -1.67 -12.19 3.30
N GLY A 44 -1.23 -13.11 2.42
CA GLY A 44 0.18 -13.48 2.30
C GLY A 44 0.54 -14.06 0.93
N PRO A 45 1.85 -14.09 0.58
CA PRO A 45 2.31 -14.56 -0.72
C PRO A 45 2.20 -16.09 -0.89
N GLY A 46 2.26 -16.87 0.19
CA GLY A 46 2.29 -18.35 0.14
C GLY A 46 1.13 -18.98 -0.62
N PRO A 47 -0.14 -18.66 -0.31
CA PRO A 47 -1.29 -19.15 -1.07
C PRO A 47 -1.26 -18.77 -2.56
N VAL A 48 -0.81 -17.56 -2.88
CA VAL A 48 -0.67 -17.06 -4.26
C VAL A 48 0.40 -17.84 -5.03
N GLU A 49 1.51 -18.20 -4.38
CA GLU A 49 2.60 -18.98 -4.95
C GLU A 49 2.23 -20.46 -5.11
N GLU A 50 1.47 -21.01 -4.18
CA GLU A 50 0.88 -22.34 -4.33
C GLU A 50 -0.09 -22.41 -5.52
N TRP A 51 -0.98 -21.42 -5.64
CA TRP A 51 -1.91 -21.34 -6.76
C TRP A 51 -1.17 -21.28 -8.11
N GLN A 52 -0.13 -20.44 -8.23
CA GLN A 52 0.68 -20.37 -9.47
C GLN A 52 1.34 -21.71 -9.80
N ARG A 53 1.90 -22.40 -8.80
CA ARG A 53 2.52 -23.72 -9.01
C ARG A 53 1.51 -24.74 -9.48
N LYS A 54 0.31 -24.80 -8.88
CA LYS A 54 -0.77 -25.70 -9.30
C LYS A 54 -1.22 -25.38 -10.72
N HIS A 55 -1.56 -24.12 -10.99
CA HIS A 55 -1.98 -23.67 -12.31
C HIS A 55 -0.94 -23.94 -13.40
N THR A 56 0.34 -23.72 -13.11
CA THR A 56 1.45 -24.02 -14.04
C THR A 56 1.52 -25.52 -14.37
N GLN A 57 1.36 -26.38 -13.35
CA GLN A 57 1.38 -27.83 -13.55
C GLN A 57 0.18 -28.31 -14.38
N GLU A 58 -0.99 -27.70 -14.18
CA GLU A 58 -2.24 -28.10 -14.84
C GLU A 58 -2.33 -27.59 -16.28
N THR A 59 -1.84 -26.38 -16.56
CA THR A 59 -2.05 -25.70 -17.86
C THR A 59 -0.77 -25.53 -18.68
N GLY A 60 0.40 -25.66 -18.05
CA GLY A 60 1.68 -25.29 -18.67
C GLY A 60 1.93 -23.78 -18.78
N HIS A 61 1.01 -22.93 -18.31
CA HIS A 61 1.15 -21.48 -18.32
C HIS A 61 2.29 -20.99 -17.42
N ARG A 62 3.07 -20.00 -17.89
CA ARG A 62 4.28 -19.53 -17.20
C ARG A 62 4.35 -18.02 -17.00
N ARG A 63 3.37 -17.26 -17.49
CA ARG A 63 3.29 -15.80 -17.38
C ARG A 63 2.15 -15.40 -16.46
N TYR A 64 2.47 -14.61 -15.44
CA TYR A 64 1.57 -14.20 -14.37
C TYR A 64 1.73 -12.71 -14.06
N ARG A 65 0.62 -12.00 -13.81
CA ARG A 65 0.61 -10.66 -13.24
C ARG A 65 0.29 -10.76 -11.76
N ARG A 66 1.23 -10.37 -10.91
CA ARG A 66 1.02 -10.30 -9.45
C ARG A 66 0.54 -8.90 -9.08
N ASN A 67 -0.43 -8.84 -8.17
CA ASN A 67 -0.86 -7.63 -7.50
C ASN A 67 -0.50 -7.76 -6.02
N PHE A 68 0.12 -6.71 -5.50
CA PHE A 68 0.38 -6.50 -4.08
C PHE A 68 -0.21 -5.14 -3.73
N GLY A 69 -1.03 -5.09 -2.69
CA GLY A 69 -1.58 -3.86 -2.14
C GLY A 69 -1.35 -3.81 -0.65
N ASP A 70 -0.77 -2.73 -0.16
CA ASP A 70 -0.77 -2.39 1.25
C ASP A 70 -1.60 -1.12 1.49
N TYR A 71 -1.90 -0.88 2.75
CA TYR A 71 -2.66 0.28 3.18
C TYR A 71 -1.67 1.35 3.65
N ALA A 72 -1.92 2.60 3.24
CA ALA A 72 -1.04 3.72 3.57
C ALA A 72 -1.77 4.79 4.39
N VAL A 73 -1.07 5.35 5.38
CA VAL A 73 -1.53 6.47 6.20
C VAL A 73 -0.70 7.71 5.86
N MET A 74 -1.38 8.83 5.62
CA MET A 74 -0.76 10.14 5.44
C MET A 74 -0.60 10.83 6.80
N ARG A 75 0.64 10.97 7.29
CA ARG A 75 0.93 11.73 8.51
C ARG A 75 1.26 13.18 8.20
N PRO A 76 0.60 14.17 8.83
CA PRO A 76 1.11 15.52 8.82
C PRO A 76 2.45 15.59 9.55
N PRO A 77 3.28 16.61 9.29
CA PRO A 77 4.47 16.84 10.08
C PRO A 77 4.03 17.09 11.52
N ALA A 78 4.80 16.59 12.48
CA ALA A 78 4.53 16.85 13.89
C ALA A 78 4.39 18.36 14.11
N GLU A 79 3.29 18.79 14.72
CA GLU A 79 3.16 20.20 15.12
C GLU A 79 4.37 20.54 15.99
N PRO A 80 5.08 21.66 15.75
CA PRO A 80 6.17 22.05 16.63
C PRO A 80 5.55 22.19 18.03
N ALA A 81 6.02 21.35 18.95
CA ALA A 81 5.59 21.36 20.35
C ALA A 81 5.58 22.81 20.81
N GLY A 82 4.38 23.28 21.18
CA GLY A 82 4.12 24.69 21.44
C GLY A 82 5.21 25.28 22.29
N LEU A 83 5.74 26.43 21.86
CA LEU A 83 6.53 27.32 22.69
C LEU A 83 5.78 27.49 24.01
N THR A 84 6.23 26.79 25.06
CA THR A 84 5.79 27.04 26.42
C THR A 84 6.02 28.53 26.67
N PRO A 85 5.00 29.34 26.98
CA PRO A 85 5.25 30.72 27.34
C PRO A 85 6.15 30.68 28.58
N ALA A 86 7.37 31.20 28.43
CA ALA A 86 8.28 31.40 29.54
C ALA A 86 7.55 32.25 30.58
N GLY A 87 7.17 31.62 31.70
CA GLY A 87 6.56 32.30 32.82
C GLY A 87 7.53 33.35 33.36
N GLY A 88 7.37 34.59 32.92
CA GLY A 88 7.92 35.77 33.57
C GLY A 88 7.01 36.15 34.74
N GLY A 89 7.56 36.25 35.94
CA GLY A 89 6.82 36.66 37.13
C GLY A 89 7.69 36.70 38.38
N THR A 90 8.50 37.75 38.49
CA THR A 90 9.21 38.22 39.70
C THR A 90 8.23 38.75 40.75
N THR A 91 8.39 38.30 41.99
CA THR A 91 8.43 39.05 43.28
C THR A 91 8.01 38.14 44.43
#